data_AF-A0AAW0G3F5-F1
#
_entry.id   AF-A0AAW0G3F5-F1
#
_cell.length_a   1.000
_cell.length_b   1.000
_cell.length_c   1.000
_cell.angle_alpha   90.00
_cell.angle_beta   90.00
_cell.angle_gamma   90.00
#
_symmetry.space_group_name_H-M   'P 1'
#
loop_
_entity.id
_entity.type
_entity.pdbx_description
1 polymer ?
#
loop_
_entity_poly.entity_id
_entity_poly.type
_entity_poly.pdbx_seq_one_letter_code
_entity_poly.pdbx_strand_id
1 'polypeptide(L)'
;MVSVSKLVNSGIILAGQSVYQDLATPEQASIEQFNIIRHLGGAAPYVQYSPAFGIGLEFPEECSIEQVQLMSRHGERYPTAKKSGKFKEAISKIKEYGKTFKGDLSFLNDYTYFVEDDYWLDRETSSENSQGLYAGTLNAMRHGAYFRSRYNDLFNENETLPIFTSNGERIYVTSEYFARGFLGSDYSKENVDYVILNEDGENGLNSLTPRHGCSTYDKKANEDLVDEFPKTYLKNIVKRWQQDNPGLELKPNESLLGGGFKWQILALEIILMVIRERTK
;
A
#
# COMPACT_ATOMS: atom_id res chain seq x y z
N MET A 1 16.54 -17.74 -19.75
CA MET A 1 15.80 -16.51 -19.43
C MET A 1 14.64 -16.39 -20.40
N VAL A 2 13.41 -16.60 -19.93
CA VAL A 2 12.22 -16.28 -20.72
C VAL A 2 11.98 -14.78 -20.55
N SER A 3 12.08 -14.01 -21.62
CA SER A 3 11.75 -12.59 -21.58
C SER A 3 10.23 -12.45 -21.56
N VAL A 4 9.68 -11.87 -20.49
CA VAL A 4 8.25 -11.53 -20.45
C VAL A 4 8.03 -10.31 -21.33
N SER A 5 7.07 -10.40 -22.25
CA SER A 5 6.73 -9.29 -23.15
C SER A 5 6.36 -8.03 -22.37
N LYS A 6 6.89 -6.87 -22.79
CA LYS A 6 6.50 -5.55 -22.25
C LYS A 6 5.04 -5.18 -22.51
N LEU A 7 4.27 -6.02 -23.20
CA LEU A 7 2.83 -5.87 -23.36
C LEU A 7 2.03 -6.50 -22.20
N VAL A 8 2.64 -7.40 -21.44
CA VAL A 8 1.99 -8.09 -20.31
C VAL A 8 2.29 -7.33 -19.02
N ASN A 9 1.24 -7.00 -18.26
CA ASN A 9 1.33 -6.29 -16.98
C ASN A 9 2.15 -4.98 -17.04
N SER A 10 2.07 -4.26 -18.16
CA SER A 10 2.81 -3.01 -18.41
C SER A 10 2.18 -1.76 -17.78
N GLY A 11 1.01 -1.91 -17.18
CA GLY A 11 0.28 -0.83 -16.55
C GLY A 11 -0.71 -1.35 -15.50
N ILE A 12 -1.45 -0.40 -14.91
CA ILE A 12 -2.36 -0.64 -13.79
C ILE A 12 -3.84 -0.57 -14.19
N ILE A 13 -4.14 -0.32 -15.47
CA ILE A 13 -5.51 -0.17 -15.99
C ILE A 13 -5.99 -1.50 -16.56
N LEU A 14 -7.06 -2.06 -15.98
CA LEU A 14 -7.73 -3.30 -16.42
C LEU A 14 -8.72 -3.04 -17.58
N ALA A 15 -8.32 -2.26 -18.56
CA ALA A 15 -9.12 -1.97 -19.74
C ALA A 15 -8.23 -1.89 -20.98
N GLY A 16 -8.75 -2.38 -22.12
CA GLY A 16 -8.10 -2.27 -23.41
C GLY A 16 -8.34 -0.91 -24.07
N GLN A 17 -7.79 -0.72 -25.26
CA GLN A 17 -7.96 0.52 -26.04
C GLN A 17 -9.39 0.77 -26.53
N SER A 18 -10.27 -0.23 -26.44
CA SER A 18 -11.68 -0.11 -26.82
C SER A 18 -12.44 0.96 -26.02
N VAL A 19 -11.96 1.33 -24.83
CA VAL A 19 -12.54 2.44 -24.05
C VAL A 19 -12.43 3.80 -24.74
N TYR A 20 -11.61 3.92 -25.78
CA TYR A 20 -11.40 5.14 -26.55
C TYR A 20 -12.02 5.11 -27.95
N GLN A 21 -12.64 4.00 -28.36
CA GLN A 21 -12.97 3.72 -29.76
C GLN A 21 -13.88 4.77 -30.42
N ASP A 22 -14.80 5.36 -29.64
CA ASP A 22 -15.81 6.29 -30.13
C ASP A 22 -15.73 7.67 -29.44
N LEU A 23 -14.52 8.07 -29.01
CA LEU A 23 -14.29 9.35 -28.33
C LEU A 23 -13.61 10.34 -29.28
N ALA A 24 -13.98 11.61 -29.16
CA ALA A 24 -13.30 12.70 -29.85
C ALA A 24 -11.93 12.98 -29.22
N THR A 25 -11.82 12.84 -27.89
CA THR A 25 -10.56 12.97 -27.16
C THR A 25 -10.43 11.92 -26.05
N PRO A 26 -9.21 11.50 -25.67
CA PRO A 26 -9.01 10.50 -24.62
C PRO A 26 -9.54 10.91 -23.25
N GLU A 27 -9.60 12.21 -22.95
CA GLU A 27 -10.08 12.76 -21.66
C GLU A 27 -11.57 12.51 -21.43
N GLN A 28 -12.32 12.16 -22.48
CA GLN A 28 -13.72 11.75 -22.37
C GLN A 28 -13.86 10.34 -21.76
N ALA A 29 -12.77 9.55 -21.70
CA ALA A 29 -12.78 8.20 -21.15
C ALA A 29 -12.69 8.21 -19.63
N SER A 30 -13.49 7.36 -18.98
CA SER A 30 -13.43 7.12 -17.53
C SER A 30 -12.58 5.88 -17.23
N ILE A 31 -11.26 5.97 -17.34
CA ILE A 31 -10.37 4.80 -17.19
C ILE A 31 -9.96 4.49 -15.74
N GLU A 32 -9.99 5.48 -14.85
CA GLU A 32 -9.52 5.35 -13.46
C GLU A 32 -10.28 4.31 -12.64
N GLN A 33 -11.54 4.03 -12.99
CA GLN A 33 -12.35 2.97 -12.38
C GLN A 33 -11.78 1.57 -12.63
N PHE A 34 -10.99 1.40 -13.68
CA PHE A 34 -10.32 0.15 -14.03
C PHE A 34 -8.92 0.03 -13.41
N ASN A 35 -8.48 1.00 -12.60
CA ASN A 35 -7.19 0.92 -11.94
C ASN A 35 -7.18 -0.21 -10.90
N ILE A 36 -6.37 -1.26 -11.13
CA ILE A 36 -6.30 -2.46 -10.28
C ILE A 36 -5.95 -2.13 -8.83
N ILE A 37 -5.19 -1.07 -8.58
CA ILE A 37 -4.77 -0.67 -7.23
C ILE A 37 -6.00 -0.36 -6.35
N ARG A 38 -7.05 0.24 -6.93
CA ARG A 38 -8.30 0.57 -6.22
C ARG A 38 -9.08 -0.68 -5.78
N HIS A 39 -8.77 -1.83 -6.36
CA HIS A 39 -9.44 -3.11 -6.12
C HIS A 39 -8.60 -4.06 -5.27
N LEU A 40 -7.46 -3.63 -4.70
CA LEU A 40 -6.56 -4.49 -3.92
C LEU A 40 -6.52 -4.18 -2.41
N GLY A 41 -7.55 -3.48 -1.90
CA GLY A 41 -7.81 -3.35 -0.46
C GLY A 41 -6.66 -2.69 0.33
N GLY A 42 -5.90 -1.79 -0.29
CA GLY A 42 -4.77 -1.09 0.34
C GLY A 42 -3.50 -1.93 0.51
N ALA A 43 -3.40 -3.07 -0.18
CA ALA A 43 -2.17 -3.89 -0.24
C ALA A 43 -1.29 -3.57 -1.47
N ALA A 44 -1.83 -2.85 -2.44
CA ALA A 44 -1.15 -2.41 -3.65
C ALA A 44 -0.44 -1.05 -3.44
N PRO A 45 0.32 -0.56 -4.43
CA PRO A 45 0.96 0.75 -4.36
C PRO A 45 0.01 1.91 -4.07
N TYR A 46 0.57 3.06 -3.72
CA TYR A 46 -0.22 4.28 -3.57
C TYR A 46 -0.96 4.62 -4.86
N VAL A 47 -2.24 4.97 -4.71
CA VAL A 47 -3.04 5.59 -5.75
C VAL A 47 -3.71 6.81 -5.14
N GLN A 48 -3.63 7.93 -5.84
CA GLN A 48 -4.31 9.13 -5.42
C GLN A 48 -5.82 8.86 -5.37
N TYR A 49 -6.47 9.32 -4.31
CA TYR A 49 -7.92 9.39 -4.31
C TYR A 49 -8.32 10.30 -5.47
N SER A 50 -9.04 9.76 -6.46
CA SER A 50 -9.55 10.59 -7.55
C SER A 50 -10.50 11.60 -6.90
N PRO A 51 -10.31 12.93 -7.08
CA PRO A 51 -11.19 13.91 -6.49
C PRO A 51 -12.57 13.74 -7.11
N ALA A 52 -13.40 12.93 -6.46
CA ALA A 52 -14.74 12.54 -6.93
C ALA A 52 -15.68 13.75 -7.13
N PHE A 53 -15.24 14.93 -6.67
CA PHE A 53 -16.01 16.16 -6.64
C PHE A 53 -15.38 17.29 -7.48
N GLY A 54 -14.27 17.05 -8.18
CA GLY A 54 -13.62 18.06 -9.03
C GLY A 54 -13.04 19.27 -8.27
N ILE A 55 -12.91 19.17 -6.94
CA ILE A 55 -12.31 20.21 -6.11
C ILE A 55 -10.80 20.20 -6.36
N GLY A 56 -10.27 21.33 -6.83
CA GLY A 56 -8.85 21.51 -7.07
C GLY A 56 -8.03 21.40 -5.78
N LEU A 57 -6.75 21.08 -5.93
CA LEU A 57 -5.79 21.05 -4.82
C LEU A 57 -5.11 22.41 -4.60
N GLU A 58 -5.41 23.43 -5.40
CA GLU A 58 -4.81 24.76 -5.21
C GLU A 58 -5.34 25.43 -3.94
N PHE A 59 -4.48 26.21 -3.28
CA PHE A 59 -4.95 27.06 -2.20
C PHE A 59 -5.82 28.18 -2.78
N PRO A 60 -6.95 28.55 -2.15
CA PRO A 60 -7.75 29.69 -2.60
C PRO A 60 -6.90 30.98 -2.62
N GLU A 61 -7.06 31.82 -3.65
CA GLU A 61 -6.19 33.00 -3.90
C GLU A 61 -6.08 33.97 -2.71
N GLU A 62 -7.12 34.07 -1.90
CA GLU A 62 -7.20 34.98 -0.75
C GLU A 62 -6.90 34.29 0.60
N CYS A 63 -6.37 33.06 0.58
CA CYS A 63 -6.06 32.29 1.78
C CYS A 63 -4.56 32.07 1.95
N SER A 64 -4.06 32.27 3.18
CA SER A 64 -2.77 31.75 3.62
C SER A 64 -2.98 30.50 4.46
N ILE A 65 -2.04 29.56 4.37
CA ILE A 65 -2.03 28.38 5.23
C ILE A 65 -1.27 28.72 6.51
N GLU A 66 -1.89 28.50 7.66
CA GLU A 66 -1.27 28.73 8.97
C GLU A 66 -0.75 27.45 9.61
N GLN A 67 -1.24 26.29 9.18
CA GLN A 67 -0.82 25.01 9.73
C GLN A 67 -1.16 23.87 8.78
N VAL A 68 -0.30 22.86 8.75
CA VAL A 68 -0.60 21.58 8.11
C VAL A 68 -0.31 20.43 9.08
N GLN A 69 -1.18 19.43 9.05
CA GLN A 69 -0.95 18.16 9.73
C GLN A 69 -1.00 17.04 8.70
N LEU A 70 0.04 16.22 8.66
CA LEU A 70 0.08 15.02 7.82
C LEU A 70 -0.05 13.79 8.71
N MET A 71 -1.08 12.99 8.46
CA MET A 71 -1.19 11.62 8.95
C MET A 71 -0.90 10.67 7.79
N SER A 72 0.29 10.09 7.75
CA SER A 72 0.71 9.17 6.68
C SER A 72 0.74 7.73 7.18
N ARG A 73 0.36 6.79 6.31
CA ARG A 73 0.71 5.38 6.51
C ARG A 73 2.20 5.16 6.19
N HIS A 74 2.74 4.03 6.63
CA HIS A 74 3.93 3.45 6.00
C HIS A 74 3.75 3.31 4.46
N GLY A 75 4.84 3.25 3.70
CA GLY A 75 4.82 3.06 2.26
C GLY A 75 4.52 1.61 1.83
N GLU A 76 4.80 1.30 0.58
CA GLU A 76 4.73 -0.05 0.05
C GLU A 76 5.74 -0.97 0.74
N ARG A 77 5.29 -2.19 1.05
CA ARG A 77 6.07 -3.14 1.84
C ARG A 77 5.95 -4.56 1.34
N TYR A 78 6.89 -5.39 1.78
CA TYR A 78 6.75 -6.84 1.67
C TYR A 78 5.58 -7.35 2.53
N PRO A 79 5.06 -8.56 2.24
CA PRO A 79 4.03 -9.19 3.05
C PRO A 79 4.50 -9.38 4.49
N THR A 80 3.54 -9.45 5.42
CA THR A 80 3.85 -9.86 6.78
C THR A 80 4.26 -11.33 6.81
N ALA A 81 5.02 -11.76 7.82
CA ALA A 81 5.43 -13.16 7.93
C ALA A 81 4.26 -14.16 7.84
N LYS A 82 3.16 -13.85 8.53
CA LYS A 82 1.93 -14.63 8.50
C LYS A 82 1.29 -14.69 7.09
N LYS A 83 1.31 -13.59 6.34
CA LYS A 83 0.76 -13.54 4.98
C LYS A 83 1.66 -14.27 3.99
N SER A 84 2.99 -14.11 4.12
CA SER A 84 3.97 -14.83 3.32
C SER A 84 3.84 -16.34 3.49
N GLY A 85 3.71 -16.82 4.73
CA GLY A 85 3.46 -18.24 5.00
C GLY A 85 2.21 -18.77 4.28
N LYS A 86 1.12 -17.99 4.29
CA LYS A 86 -0.11 -18.33 3.55
C LYS A 86 0.09 -18.34 2.03
N PHE A 87 0.88 -17.43 1.47
CA PHE A 87 1.21 -17.41 0.04
C PHE A 87 2.10 -18.59 -0.36
N LYS A 88 3.09 -18.95 0.46
CA LYS A 88 3.96 -20.12 0.24
C LYS A 88 3.16 -21.43 0.29
N GLU A 89 2.30 -21.60 1.30
CA GLU A 89 1.41 -22.76 1.42
C GLU A 89 0.51 -22.91 0.19
N ALA A 90 -0.10 -21.80 -0.21
CA ALA A 90 -0.93 -21.66 -1.39
C ALA A 90 -0.22 -22.08 -2.69
N ILE A 91 0.98 -21.55 -2.94
CA ILE A 91 1.79 -21.89 -4.11
C ILE A 91 2.21 -23.37 -4.05
N SER A 92 2.59 -23.88 -2.88
CA SER A 92 2.96 -25.29 -2.70
C SER A 92 1.81 -26.21 -3.10
N LYS A 93 0.60 -25.96 -2.59
CA LYS A 93 -0.61 -26.73 -2.94
C LYS A 93 -0.91 -26.70 -4.44
N ILE A 94 -0.81 -25.54 -5.08
CA ILE A 94 -0.99 -25.49 -6.54
C ILE A 94 0.07 -26.35 -7.23
N LYS A 95 1.33 -26.28 -6.81
CA LYS A 95 2.45 -27.04 -7.41
C LYS A 95 2.33 -28.55 -7.20
N GLU A 96 1.56 -29.04 -6.22
CA GLU A 96 1.22 -30.47 -6.07
C GLU A 96 0.46 -31.05 -7.28
N TYR A 97 -0.12 -30.21 -8.14
CA TYR A 97 -0.75 -30.62 -9.40
C TYR A 97 0.19 -31.45 -10.30
N GLY A 98 1.49 -31.18 -10.27
CA GLY A 98 2.51 -32.02 -10.93
C GLY A 98 2.45 -32.10 -12.47
N LYS A 99 1.59 -31.31 -13.13
CA LYS A 99 1.50 -31.20 -14.60
C LYS A 99 1.74 -29.75 -15.04
N THR A 100 2.02 -29.57 -16.33
CA THR A 100 2.12 -28.24 -16.94
C THR A 100 0.82 -27.47 -16.79
N PHE A 101 0.89 -26.27 -16.22
CA PHE A 101 -0.24 -25.36 -16.11
C PHE A 101 -0.59 -24.74 -17.47
N LYS A 102 -1.89 -24.55 -17.70
CA LYS A 102 -2.48 -23.95 -18.89
C LYS A 102 -3.36 -22.75 -18.52
N GLY A 103 -3.71 -21.95 -19.52
CA GLY A 103 -4.56 -20.78 -19.36
C GLY A 103 -3.94 -19.74 -18.42
N ASP A 104 -4.77 -19.14 -17.58
CA ASP A 104 -4.37 -18.10 -16.61
C ASP A 104 -3.21 -18.53 -15.69
N LEU A 105 -3.08 -19.82 -15.39
CA LEU A 105 -2.06 -20.36 -14.48
C LEU A 105 -0.75 -20.75 -15.16
N SER A 106 -0.66 -20.63 -16.49
CA SER A 106 0.52 -21.04 -17.27
C SER A 106 1.83 -20.36 -16.84
N PHE A 107 1.76 -19.15 -16.27
CA PHE A 107 2.94 -18.48 -15.72
C PHE A 107 3.56 -19.24 -14.55
N LEU A 108 2.80 -20.09 -13.84
CA LEU A 108 3.29 -20.85 -12.70
C LEU A 108 4.32 -21.92 -13.08
N ASN A 109 4.40 -22.29 -14.35
CA ASN A 109 5.42 -23.22 -14.85
C ASN A 109 6.84 -22.68 -14.65
N ASP A 110 7.01 -21.35 -14.71
CA ASP A 110 8.31 -20.66 -14.59
C ASP A 110 8.32 -19.65 -13.42
N TYR A 111 7.39 -19.79 -12.48
CA TYR A 111 7.21 -18.82 -11.38
C TYR A 111 8.06 -19.15 -10.15
N THR A 112 8.82 -18.14 -9.73
CA THR A 112 9.52 -18.06 -8.43
C THR A 112 8.75 -17.14 -7.50
N TYR A 113 8.67 -17.52 -6.22
CA TYR A 113 8.03 -16.68 -5.21
C TYR A 113 8.78 -15.34 -5.08
N PHE A 114 8.04 -14.23 -5.08
CA PHE A 114 8.58 -12.88 -5.20
C PHE A 114 9.34 -12.38 -3.96
N VAL A 115 9.28 -13.10 -2.83
CA VAL A 115 10.10 -12.79 -1.65
C VAL A 115 11.27 -13.77 -1.63
N GLU A 116 12.45 -13.26 -1.97
CA GLU A 116 13.68 -14.06 -2.10
C GLU A 116 14.31 -14.39 -0.73
N ASP A 117 14.19 -13.47 0.23
CA ASP A 117 14.70 -13.63 1.60
C ASP A 117 13.61 -13.22 2.61
N ASP A 118 13.36 -14.08 3.58
CA ASP A 118 12.38 -13.84 4.65
C ASP A 118 12.80 -12.70 5.58
N TYR A 119 14.07 -12.27 5.56
CA TYR A 119 14.54 -11.03 6.18
C TYR A 119 13.73 -9.80 5.76
N TRP A 120 13.25 -9.78 4.50
CA TRP A 120 12.49 -8.65 3.96
C TRP A 120 11.04 -8.59 4.41
N LEU A 121 10.51 -9.64 5.05
CA LEU A 121 9.12 -9.67 5.51
C LEU A 121 8.86 -8.55 6.52
N ASP A 122 7.66 -7.98 6.45
CA ASP A 122 7.23 -6.83 7.26
C ASP A 122 8.00 -5.51 7.05
N ARG A 123 9.02 -5.46 6.17
CA ARG A 123 9.83 -4.27 5.83
C ARG A 123 9.32 -3.52 4.60
N GLU A 124 9.62 -2.22 4.54
CA GLU A 124 9.40 -1.39 3.34
C GLU A 124 10.13 -1.96 2.12
N THR A 125 9.50 -1.85 0.96
CA THR A 125 10.22 -2.02 -0.31
C THR A 125 11.06 -0.76 -0.57
N SER A 126 12.31 -0.96 -0.98
CA SER A 126 13.27 0.11 -1.23
C SER A 126 14.03 -0.17 -2.53
N SER A 127 14.77 0.82 -3.03
CA SER A 127 15.66 0.63 -4.17
C SER A 127 16.78 -0.40 -3.93
N GLU A 128 17.05 -0.74 -2.66
CA GLU A 128 18.05 -1.74 -2.28
C GLU A 128 17.49 -3.16 -2.36
N ASN A 129 16.23 -3.34 -1.92
CA ASN A 129 15.63 -4.66 -1.76
C ASN A 129 14.52 -4.97 -2.78
N SER A 130 14.21 -4.04 -3.68
CA SER A 130 13.17 -4.19 -4.68
C SER A 130 13.56 -3.49 -5.99
N GLN A 131 13.35 -4.18 -7.11
CA GLN A 131 13.61 -3.66 -8.46
C GLN A 131 12.39 -2.89 -9.04
N GLY A 132 11.31 -2.75 -8.27
CA GLY A 132 10.06 -2.14 -8.73
C GLY A 132 10.02 -0.62 -8.62
N LEU A 133 9.23 0.03 -9.48
CA LEU A 133 9.01 1.49 -9.46
C LEU A 133 8.15 1.98 -8.27
N TYR A 134 7.54 1.02 -7.55
CA TYR A 134 6.60 1.24 -6.46
C TYR A 134 7.24 0.96 -5.09
N ALA A 135 8.53 1.25 -4.94
CA ALA A 135 9.21 1.12 -3.66
C ALA A 135 8.62 2.10 -2.63
N GLY A 136 8.27 1.61 -1.44
CA GLY A 136 7.66 2.40 -0.37
C GLY A 136 8.55 3.53 0.13
N THR A 137 9.86 3.28 0.21
CA THR A 137 10.80 4.34 0.58
C THR A 137 10.91 5.44 -0.48
N LEU A 138 10.79 5.09 -1.76
CA LEU A 138 10.76 6.06 -2.87
C LEU A 138 9.46 6.86 -2.88
N ASN A 139 8.33 6.22 -2.57
CA ASN A 139 7.06 6.87 -2.38
C ASN A 139 7.14 7.91 -1.25
N ALA A 140 7.62 7.50 -0.07
CA ALA A 140 7.79 8.38 1.09
C ALA A 140 8.71 9.58 0.78
N MET A 141 9.83 9.35 0.11
CA MET A 141 10.76 10.41 -0.29
C MET A 141 10.14 11.41 -1.28
N ARG A 142 9.44 10.93 -2.32
CA ARG A 142 8.73 11.79 -3.26
C ARG A 142 7.63 12.58 -2.57
N HIS A 143 6.92 11.94 -1.65
CA HIS A 143 5.89 12.60 -0.85
C HIS A 143 6.49 13.72 0.00
N GLY A 144 7.60 13.48 0.70
CA GLY A 144 8.32 14.51 1.47
C GLY A 144 8.72 15.70 0.61
N ALA A 145 9.30 15.47 -0.57
CA ALA A 145 9.71 16.52 -1.49
C ALA A 145 8.52 17.34 -2.01
N TYR A 146 7.43 16.67 -2.39
CA TYR A 146 6.19 17.35 -2.80
C TYR A 146 5.59 18.16 -1.64
N PHE A 147 5.60 17.60 -0.43
CA PHE A 147 5.06 18.24 0.77
C PHE A 147 5.86 19.50 1.13
N ARG A 148 7.20 19.44 1.08
CA ARG A 148 8.06 20.63 1.23
C ARG A 148 7.75 21.68 0.17
N SER A 149 7.69 21.28 -1.10
CA SER A 149 7.39 22.22 -2.20
C SER A 149 6.04 22.91 -2.03
N ARG A 150 5.05 22.22 -1.45
CA ARG A 150 3.69 22.74 -1.29
C ARG A 150 3.52 23.59 -0.03
N TYR A 151 4.21 23.26 1.05
CA TYR A 151 4.07 23.89 2.37
C TYR A 151 5.35 24.60 2.82
N ASN A 152 6.18 25.03 1.86
CA ASN A 152 7.50 25.57 2.12
C ASN A 152 7.48 26.73 3.12
N ASP A 153 6.50 27.62 2.97
CA ASP A 153 6.36 28.85 3.74
C ASP A 153 6.05 28.62 5.22
N LEU A 154 5.60 27.41 5.59
CA LEU A 154 5.29 27.05 6.98
C LEU A 154 6.52 26.61 7.79
N PHE A 155 7.59 26.15 7.14
CA PHE A 155 8.73 25.53 7.85
C PHE A 155 9.88 26.52 8.02
N ASN A 156 10.31 26.68 9.28
CA ASN A 156 11.47 27.48 9.65
C ASN A 156 12.74 26.62 9.59
N GLU A 157 13.64 26.95 8.67
CA GLU A 157 14.91 26.22 8.49
C GLU A 157 15.86 26.28 9.70
N ASN A 158 15.62 27.20 10.65
CA ASN A 158 16.38 27.27 11.90
C ASN A 158 15.82 26.37 13.01
N GLU A 159 14.70 25.69 12.76
CA GLU A 159 14.05 24.77 13.71
C GLU A 159 14.21 23.31 13.26
N THR A 160 14.20 22.40 14.22
CA THR A 160 14.15 20.98 13.92
C THR A 160 12.75 20.61 13.42
N LEU A 161 12.68 19.68 12.46
CA LEU A 161 11.42 19.14 11.97
C LEU A 161 10.87 18.10 12.97
N PRO A 162 9.74 18.34 13.65
CA PRO A 162 9.15 17.34 14.53
C PRO A 162 8.45 16.25 13.71
N ILE A 163 8.81 15.00 13.96
CA ILE A 163 8.19 13.82 13.34
C ILE A 163 7.75 12.85 14.42
N PHE A 164 6.45 12.59 14.48
CA PHE A 164 5.89 11.57 15.35
C PHE A 164 5.71 10.30 14.53
N THR A 165 6.35 9.22 14.95
CA THR A 165 6.25 7.91 14.31
C THR A 165 6.02 6.85 15.35
N SER A 166 5.32 5.77 15.01
CA SER A 166 5.30 4.62 15.89
C SER A 166 6.59 3.81 15.77
N ASN A 167 6.84 2.89 16.72
CA ASN A 167 8.06 2.08 16.77
C ASN A 167 8.09 0.89 15.79
N GLY A 168 7.09 0.73 14.91
CA GLY A 168 7.14 -0.25 13.84
C GLY A 168 8.21 0.11 12.81
N GLU A 169 9.12 -0.83 12.51
CA GLU A 169 10.30 -0.58 11.66
C GLU A 169 9.97 0.08 10.32
N ARG A 170 8.98 -0.45 9.58
CA ARG A 170 8.53 0.11 8.30
C ARG A 170 7.98 1.54 8.41
N ILE A 171 7.39 1.88 9.55
CA ILE A 171 6.74 3.17 9.82
C ILE A 171 7.84 4.20 10.11
N TYR A 172 8.78 3.84 10.98
CA TYR A 172 9.98 4.64 11.23
C TYR A 172 10.77 4.88 9.95
N VAL A 173 11.05 3.84 9.15
CA VAL A 173 11.77 3.98 7.87
C VAL A 173 11.00 4.89 6.91
N THR A 174 9.69 4.76 6.79
CA THR A 174 8.87 5.68 5.98
C THR A 174 9.03 7.12 6.46
N SER A 175 9.00 7.35 7.78
CA SER A 175 9.17 8.68 8.37
C SER A 175 10.55 9.26 8.06
N GLU A 176 11.59 8.44 8.06
CA GLU A 176 12.95 8.84 7.73
C GLU A 176 13.09 9.24 6.26
N TYR A 177 12.53 8.44 5.35
CA TYR A 177 12.56 8.74 3.93
C TYR A 177 11.70 9.96 3.57
N PHE A 178 10.58 10.15 4.26
CA PHE A 178 9.80 11.38 4.15
C PHE A 178 10.63 12.59 4.59
N ALA A 179 11.29 12.53 5.75
CA ALA A 179 12.13 13.62 6.26
C ALA A 179 13.28 13.96 5.30
N ARG A 180 13.93 12.94 4.73
CA ARG A 180 14.96 13.08 3.70
C ARG A 180 14.43 13.80 2.45
N GLY A 181 13.23 13.43 1.99
CA GLY A 181 12.58 14.10 0.88
C GLY A 181 12.20 15.55 1.20
N PHE A 182 11.72 15.79 2.42
CA PHE A 182 11.27 17.10 2.87
C PHE A 182 12.43 18.09 3.07
N LEU A 183 13.52 17.67 3.72
CA LEU A 183 14.68 18.53 3.99
C LEU A 183 15.71 18.55 2.85
N GLY A 184 15.66 17.58 1.92
CA GLY A 184 16.59 17.52 0.80
C GLY A 184 18.05 17.42 1.25
N SER A 185 18.90 18.33 0.78
CA SER A 185 20.33 18.38 1.14
C SER A 185 20.56 18.71 2.61
N ASP A 186 19.60 19.37 3.27
CA ASP A 186 19.73 19.83 4.65
C ASP A 186 19.31 18.75 5.65
N TYR A 187 18.95 17.56 5.15
CA TYR A 187 18.68 16.42 6.00
C TYR A 187 19.93 16.01 6.77
N SER A 188 19.88 16.18 8.09
CA SER A 188 20.71 15.49 9.06
C SER A 188 19.83 14.92 10.16
N LYS A 189 20.36 13.96 10.94
CA LYS A 189 19.62 13.44 12.09
C LYS A 189 19.44 14.48 13.18
N GLU A 190 20.29 15.51 13.26
CA GLU A 190 20.12 16.60 14.23
C GLU A 190 19.02 17.58 13.85
N ASN A 191 18.70 17.71 12.54
CA ASN A 191 17.69 18.62 12.03
C ASN A 191 16.25 18.05 12.12
N VAL A 192 16.09 16.85 12.67
CA VAL A 192 14.79 16.17 12.80
C VAL A 192 14.63 15.65 14.22
N ASP A 193 13.53 16.02 14.88
CA ASP A 193 13.16 15.50 16.18
C ASP A 193 12.17 14.34 16.02
N TYR A 194 12.68 13.10 16.08
CA TYR A 194 11.87 11.90 15.99
C TYR A 194 11.29 11.54 17.36
N VAL A 195 9.99 11.78 17.52
CA VAL A 195 9.21 11.31 18.67
C VAL A 195 8.68 9.92 18.34
N ILE A 196 9.40 8.89 18.79
CA ILE A 196 9.03 7.49 18.56
C ILE A 196 8.06 7.02 19.66
N LEU A 197 6.82 6.75 19.28
CA LEU A 197 5.74 6.32 20.17
C LEU A 197 5.60 4.79 20.11
N ASN A 198 5.57 4.14 21.27
CA ASN A 198 5.42 2.68 21.31
C ASN A 198 3.99 2.27 20.97
N GLU A 199 3.85 1.22 20.15
CA GLU A 199 2.56 0.63 19.79
C GLU A 199 1.96 -0.28 20.86
N ASP A 200 2.63 -0.49 21.99
CA ASP A 200 2.02 -1.20 23.11
C ASP A 200 0.83 -0.44 23.72
N GLY A 201 0.05 -1.17 24.51
CA GLY A 201 -1.14 -0.62 25.15
C GLY A 201 -0.85 0.28 26.35
N GLU A 202 0.39 0.37 26.81
CA GLU A 202 0.76 1.07 28.06
C GLU A 202 0.58 2.58 27.94
N ASN A 203 0.75 3.13 26.73
CA ASN A 203 0.58 4.57 26.46
C ASN A 203 -0.89 5.02 26.36
N GLY A 204 -1.85 4.10 26.44
CA GLY A 204 -3.28 4.41 26.37
C GLY A 204 -3.65 5.25 25.14
N LEU A 205 -4.18 6.45 25.37
CA LEU A 205 -4.59 7.38 24.30
C LEU A 205 -3.45 8.27 23.78
N ASN A 206 -2.30 8.34 24.47
CA ASN A 206 -1.12 9.07 24.00
C ASN A 206 -0.31 8.21 23.02
N SER A 207 -0.93 7.83 21.91
CA SER A 207 -0.36 6.90 20.94
C SER A 207 -0.86 7.21 19.54
N LEU A 208 -0.03 6.91 18.53
CA LEU A 208 -0.43 6.89 17.12
C LEU A 208 -1.23 5.64 16.76
N THR A 209 -1.26 4.65 17.66
CA THR A 209 -1.98 3.39 17.48
C THR A 209 -2.86 3.07 18.72
N PRO A 210 -3.75 3.99 19.13
CA PRO A 210 -4.47 3.93 20.42
C PRO A 210 -5.35 2.67 20.59
N ARG A 211 -5.67 1.99 19.48
CA ARG A 211 -6.36 0.70 19.49
C ARG A 211 -5.67 -0.38 20.33
N HIS A 212 -4.35 -0.28 20.54
CA HIS A 212 -3.60 -1.23 21.36
C HIS A 212 -3.84 -1.05 22.87
N GLY A 213 -4.14 0.17 23.32
CA GLY A 213 -4.50 0.47 24.71
C GLY A 213 -5.99 0.32 25.03
N CYS A 214 -6.83 0.06 24.02
CA CYS A 214 -8.28 -0.05 24.21
C CYS A 214 -8.69 -1.49 24.54
N SER A 215 -8.89 -1.79 25.82
CA SER A 215 -9.23 -3.14 26.31
C SER A 215 -10.59 -3.67 25.81
N THR A 216 -11.53 -2.77 25.53
CA THR A 216 -12.86 -3.12 25.01
C THR A 216 -12.89 -3.27 23.49
N TYR A 217 -11.82 -2.91 22.78
CA TYR A 217 -11.77 -3.04 21.34
C TYR A 217 -11.55 -4.50 20.91
N ASP A 218 -12.58 -5.11 20.33
CA ASP A 218 -12.48 -6.40 19.69
C ASP A 218 -12.46 -6.28 18.16
N LYS A 219 -11.27 -6.51 17.59
CA LYS A 219 -11.05 -6.52 16.13
C LYS A 219 -11.83 -7.61 15.38
N LYS A 220 -12.40 -8.58 16.09
CA LYS A 220 -13.16 -9.71 15.53
C LYS A 220 -14.66 -9.65 15.82
N ALA A 221 -15.13 -8.60 16.48
CA ALA A 221 -16.52 -8.49 16.93
C ALA A 221 -17.56 -8.70 15.81
N ASN A 222 -17.19 -8.40 14.56
CA ASN A 222 -18.05 -8.51 13.38
C ASN A 222 -17.45 -9.44 12.30
N GLU A 223 -16.60 -10.41 12.69
CA GLU A 223 -15.99 -11.35 11.74
C GLU A 223 -17.06 -12.24 11.06
N ASP A 224 -18.15 -12.53 11.75
CA ASP A 224 -19.35 -13.21 11.25
C ASP A 224 -20.02 -12.42 10.11
N LEU A 225 -20.25 -11.12 10.30
CA LEU A 225 -20.82 -10.26 9.25
C LEU A 225 -19.91 -10.17 8.02
N VAL A 226 -18.59 -10.18 8.22
CA VAL A 226 -17.63 -10.21 7.11
C VAL A 226 -17.70 -11.55 6.37
N ASP A 227 -17.92 -12.65 7.09
CA ASP A 227 -17.98 -13.99 6.51
C ASP A 227 -19.26 -14.25 5.70
N GLU A 228 -20.32 -13.48 5.92
CA GLU A 228 -21.55 -13.49 5.11
C GLU A 228 -21.32 -12.97 3.68
N PHE A 229 -20.23 -12.23 3.42
CA PHE A 229 -19.95 -11.68 2.09
C PHE A 229 -19.88 -12.80 1.02
N PRO A 230 -20.64 -12.72 -0.09
CA PRO A 230 -20.75 -13.79 -1.06
C PRO A 230 -19.40 -14.19 -1.70
N LYS A 231 -18.98 -15.44 -1.46
CA LYS A 231 -17.74 -16.03 -2.02
C LYS A 231 -17.95 -16.68 -3.40
N THR A 232 -19.02 -16.32 -4.12
CA THR A 232 -19.39 -16.90 -5.42
C THR A 232 -18.37 -16.59 -6.50
N TYR A 233 -17.78 -15.40 -6.49
CA TYR A 233 -16.72 -15.01 -7.42
C TYR A 233 -15.50 -15.95 -7.33
N LEU A 234 -15.14 -16.39 -6.12
CA LEU A 234 -14.05 -17.35 -5.90
C LEU A 234 -14.36 -18.72 -6.51
N LYS A 235 -15.61 -19.19 -6.39
CA LYS A 235 -16.05 -20.45 -7.02
C LYS A 235 -15.90 -20.40 -8.53
N ASN A 236 -16.26 -19.28 -9.16
CA ASN A 236 -16.13 -19.11 -10.61
C ASN A 236 -14.66 -19.08 -11.06
N ILE A 237 -13.77 -18.45 -10.29
CA ILE A 237 -12.33 -18.42 -10.57
C ILE A 237 -11.73 -19.84 -10.48
N VAL A 238 -11.99 -20.57 -9.40
CA VAL A 238 -11.52 -21.96 -9.24
C VAL A 238 -12.03 -22.83 -10.38
N LYS A 239 -13.33 -22.73 -10.71
CA LYS A 239 -13.92 -23.49 -11.82
C LYS A 239 -13.18 -23.22 -13.13
N ARG A 240 -12.87 -21.96 -13.45
CA ARG A 240 -12.12 -21.59 -14.66
C ARG A 240 -10.72 -22.21 -14.66
N TRP A 241 -9.98 -22.09 -13.55
CA TRP A 241 -8.65 -22.68 -13.44
C TRP A 241 -8.65 -24.20 -13.57
N GLN A 242 -9.64 -24.89 -13.00
CA GLN A 242 -9.80 -26.34 -13.11
C GLN A 242 -10.23 -26.80 -14.50
N GLN A 243 -10.99 -25.98 -15.24
CA GLN A 243 -11.35 -26.26 -16.63
C GLN A 243 -10.10 -26.31 -17.53
N ASP A 244 -9.19 -25.35 -17.37
CA ASP A 244 -7.94 -25.32 -18.13
C ASP A 244 -6.92 -26.36 -17.63
N ASN A 245 -7.03 -26.77 -16.36
CA ASN A 245 -6.10 -27.66 -15.66
C ASN A 245 -6.80 -28.88 -15.04
N PRO A 246 -7.23 -29.88 -15.83
CA PRO A 246 -7.95 -31.04 -15.32
C PRO A 246 -7.14 -31.86 -14.29
N GLY A 247 -7.73 -32.04 -13.11
CA GLY A 247 -7.12 -32.72 -11.96
C GLY A 247 -6.44 -31.78 -10.97
N LEU A 248 -6.49 -30.46 -11.18
CA LEU A 248 -6.10 -29.49 -10.18
C LEU A 248 -7.15 -29.45 -9.05
N GLU A 249 -6.78 -29.85 -7.85
CA GLU A 249 -7.67 -29.84 -6.67
C GLU A 249 -7.49 -28.55 -5.87
N LEU A 250 -8.32 -27.53 -6.14
CA LEU A 250 -8.33 -26.27 -5.39
C LEU A 250 -9.69 -26.04 -4.76
N LYS A 251 -9.70 -25.50 -3.54
CA LYS A 251 -10.94 -25.12 -2.84
C LYS A 251 -11.16 -23.60 -2.91
N PRO A 252 -12.39 -23.11 -3.14
CA PRO A 252 -12.69 -21.68 -3.23
C PRO A 252 -12.28 -20.84 -2.00
N ASN A 253 -12.22 -21.45 -0.82
CA ASN A 253 -11.84 -20.78 0.43
C ASN A 253 -10.38 -20.98 0.82
N GLU A 254 -9.54 -21.56 -0.06
CA GLU A 254 -8.10 -21.61 0.20
C GLU A 254 -7.51 -20.20 0.25
N SER A 255 -6.46 -20.05 1.05
CA SER A 255 -5.75 -18.80 1.34
C SER A 255 -5.33 -18.01 0.09
N LEU A 256 -5.22 -18.68 -1.06
CA LEU A 256 -5.03 -18.14 -2.41
C LEU A 256 -6.07 -17.08 -2.81
N LEU A 257 -7.31 -17.25 -2.38
CA LEU A 257 -8.48 -16.60 -2.95
C LEU A 257 -9.24 -15.76 -1.91
N GLY A 258 -9.34 -16.27 -0.68
CA GLY A 258 -9.99 -15.56 0.44
C GLY A 258 -9.04 -14.77 1.35
N GLY A 259 -7.72 -14.94 1.20
CA GLY A 259 -6.73 -14.41 2.13
C GLY A 259 -6.42 -12.91 1.97
N GLY A 260 -6.80 -12.30 0.84
CA GLY A 260 -6.44 -10.92 0.48
C GLY A 260 -7.46 -9.85 0.90
N PHE A 261 -8.75 -10.17 0.92
CA PHE A 261 -9.83 -9.22 1.20
C PHE A 261 -10.38 -9.36 2.61
N LYS A 262 -9.50 -9.43 3.62
CA LYS A 262 -9.93 -8.88 4.91
C LYS A 262 -9.82 -7.38 4.74
N TRP A 263 -10.96 -6.69 4.64
CA TRP A 263 -11.06 -5.26 4.87
C TRP A 263 -10.22 -4.98 6.11
N GLN A 264 -9.02 -4.43 5.90
CA GLN A 264 -8.22 -3.92 6.98
C GLN A 264 -9.01 -2.71 7.43
N ILE A 265 -9.92 -2.91 8.39
CA ILE A 265 -10.42 -1.83 9.22
C ILE A 265 -9.15 -1.22 9.80
N LEU A 266 -8.77 -0.11 9.18
CA LEU A 266 -7.76 0.87 9.56
C LEU A 266 -6.99 0.46 10.82
N ALA A 267 -6.10 -0.53 10.68
CA ALA A 267 -4.94 -0.63 11.53
C ALA A 267 -4.00 0.46 11.00
N LEU A 268 -4.38 1.70 11.31
CA LEU A 268 -3.67 2.90 10.98
C LEU A 268 -2.38 2.87 11.81
N GLU A 269 -1.35 2.35 11.18
CA GLU A 269 0.04 2.57 11.54
C GLU A 269 0.41 3.94 10.94
N ILE A 270 0.45 4.96 11.81
CA ILE A 270 0.44 6.38 11.42
C ILE A 270 1.79 7.02 11.72
N ILE A 271 2.21 7.89 10.81
CA ILE A 271 3.18 8.96 11.01
C ILE A 271 2.38 10.26 11.12
N LEU A 272 2.54 11.01 12.22
CA LEU A 272 1.95 12.33 12.36
C LEU A 272 3.05 13.38 12.25
N MET A 273 2.81 14.39 11.42
CA MET A 273 3.64 15.58 11.34
C MET A 273 2.77 16.81 11.55
N VAL A 274 3.27 17.78 12.30
CA VAL A 274 2.62 19.06 12.53
C VAL A 274 3.61 20.16 12.17
N ILE A 275 3.27 20.99 11.19
CA ILE A 275 4.04 22.20 10.84
C ILE A 275 3.10 23.38 11.00
N ARG A 276 3.50 24.38 11.79
CA ARG A 276 2.69 25.55 12.15
C ARG A 276 3.41 26.84 11.80
N GLU A 277 2.67 27.81 11.27
CA GLU A 277 3.11 29.16 11.01
C GLU A 277 3.43 29.91 12.32
N ARG A 278 4.35 30.87 12.22
CA ARG A 278 4.70 31.87 13.23
C ARG A 278 3.53 32.26 14.15
N THR A 279 3.73 32.14 15.45
CA THR A 279 3.27 33.23 16.32
C THR A 279 4.19 34.43 16.07
N LYS A 280 3.63 35.53 15.52
CA LYS A 280 4.30 36.83 15.50
C LYS A 280 4.62 37.31 16.91
#